data_AF-A0AAU6WSK7-F1
#
_entry.id   AF-A0AAU6WSK7-F1
#
_cell.length_a   1.000
_cell.length_b   1.000
_cell.length_c   1.000
_cell.angle_alpha   90.00
_cell.angle_beta   90.00
_cell.angle_gamma   90.00
#
_symmetry.space_group_name_H-M   'P 1'
#
loop_
_entity.id
_entity.type
_entity.pdbx_description
1 polymer ?
#
loop_
_entity_poly.entity_id
_entity_poly.type
_entity_poly.pdbx_seq_one_letter_code
_entity_poly.pdbx_strand_id
1 'polypeptide(L)' 'MEKEKLSIIKVLEKNKQPISSKQLWQDSMYSDNIEKFYSELKKIQDRIIEEKTEKGSLISLK' A
#
# COMPACT_ATOMS: atom_id res chain seq x y z
N MET A 1 21.46 1.75 -8.74
CA MET A 1 20.07 2.21 -8.94
C MET A 1 19.42 2.29 -7.57
N GLU A 2 19.20 3.50 -7.06
CA GLU A 2 18.39 3.67 -5.85
C GLU A 2 16.96 3.24 -6.18
N LYS A 3 16.39 2.31 -5.41
CA LYS A 3 14.96 2.01 -5.51
C LYS A 3 14.23 3.30 -5.13
N GLU A 4 13.53 3.91 -6.09
CA GLU A 4 12.69 5.07 -5.80
C GLU A 4 11.75 4.72 -4.65
N LYS A 5 11.86 5.46 -3.53
CA LYS A 5 10.97 5.29 -2.39
C LYS A 5 9.60 5.89 -2.76
N LEU A 6 8.59 5.05 -2.95
CA LEU A 6 7.26 5.46 -3.42
C LEU A 6 6.29 5.65 -2.26
N SER A 7 5.45 6.69 -2.31
CA SER A 7 4.26 6.81 -1.45
C SER A 7 3.27 5.66 -1.73
N ILE A 8 2.40 5.31 -0.78
CA ILE A 8 1.42 4.22 -0.89
C ILE A 8 0.58 4.33 -2.17
N ILE A 9 0.12 5.54 -2.51
CA ILE A 9 -0.67 5.76 -3.74
C ILE A 9 0.12 5.39 -5.00
N LYS A 10 1.41 5.74 -5.08
CA LYS A 10 2.26 5.44 -6.24
C LYS A 10 2.58 3.94 -6.33
N VAL A 11 2.72 3.27 -5.19
CA VAL A 11 2.86 1.81 -5.16
C VAL A 11 1.61 1.17 -5.75
N LEU A 12 0.42 1.61 -5.33
CA LEU A 12 -0.84 1.08 -5.85
C LEU A 12 -1.04 1.43 -7.34
N GLU A 13 -0.69 2.63 -7.79
CA GLU A 13 -0.75 3.02 -9.22
C GLU A 13 0.16 2.14 -10.10
N LYS A 14 1.34 1.74 -9.60
CA LYS A 14 2.23 0.83 -10.32
C LYS A 14 1.72 -0.62 -10.35
N ASN A 15 0.89 -1.01 -9.38
CA ASN A 15 0.36 -2.36 -9.26
C ASN A 15 -1.05 -2.46 -9.86
N LYS A 16 -1.15 -3.10 -11.03
CA LYS A 16 -2.45 -3.31 -11.71
C LYS A 16 -3.35 -4.36 -11.04
N GLN A 17 -2.85 -5.07 -10.04
CA GLN A 17 -3.57 -6.11 -9.32
C GLN A 17 -3.60 -5.78 -7.83
N PRO A 18 -4.64 -6.22 -7.09
CA PRO A 18 -4.65 -6.08 -5.63
C PRO A 18 -3.42 -6.73 -5.01
N ILE A 19 -2.75 -6.01 -4.11
CA ILE A 19 -1.55 -6.47 -3.41
C ILE A 19 -1.79 -6.57 -1.91
N SER A 20 -1.06 -7.45 -1.23
CA SER A 20 -1.21 -7.57 0.23
C SER A 20 -0.79 -6.31 0.97
N SER A 21 -1.38 -6.03 2.13
CA SER A 21 -0.96 -4.91 2.99
C SER A 21 0.52 -4.98 3.36
N LYS A 22 1.07 -6.20 3.50
CA LYS A 22 2.49 -6.43 3.75
C LYS A 22 3.35 -6.00 2.56
N GLN A 23 2.98 -6.40 1.35
CA GLN A 23 3.68 -6.01 0.12
C GLN A 23 3.62 -4.49 -0.06
N LEU A 24 2.44 -3.89 0.14
CA LEU A 24 2.24 -2.46 0.04
C LEU A 24 3.13 -1.68 1.02
N TRP A 25 3.29 -2.18 2.25
CA TRP A 25 4.20 -1.59 3.23
C TRP A 25 5.68 -1.70 2.81
N GLN A 26 6.11 -2.89 2.36
CA GLN A 26 7.49 -3.15 1.95
C GLN A 26 7.93 -2.38 0.71
N ASP A 27 7.02 -2.16 -0.24
CA ASP A 27 7.30 -1.41 -1.48
C ASP A 27 7.16 0.11 -1.29
N SER A 28 6.56 0.54 -0.19
CA SER A 28 6.43 1.96 0.13
C SER A 28 7.70 2.54 0.75
N MET A 29 7.79 3.87 0.75
CA MET A 29 8.81 4.63 1.46
C MET A 29 8.74 4.51 2.99
N TYR A 30 7.72 3.82 3.51
CA TYR A 30 7.43 3.66 4.94
C TYR A 30 7.81 2.29 5.50
N SER A 31 8.58 1.48 4.76
CA SER A 31 9.04 0.15 5.21
C SER A 31 9.72 0.14 6.59
N ASP A 32 10.28 1.28 6.99
CA ASP A 32 10.97 1.45 8.29
C ASP A 32 10.11 2.22 9.32
N ASN A 33 8.89 2.64 8.97
CA ASN A 33 8.01 3.42 9.82
C ASN A 33 6.53 3.05 9.61
N ILE A 34 6.07 2.09 10.40
CA ILE A 34 4.70 1.56 10.34
C ILE A 34 3.63 2.62 10.70
N GLU A 35 3.94 3.59 11.58
CA GLU A 35 3.00 4.64 11.95
C GLU A 35 2.71 5.59 10.78
N LYS A 36 3.76 6.01 10.07
CA LYS A 36 3.62 6.83 8.85
C LYS A 36 2.91 6.07 7.73
N PHE A 37 3.16 4.76 7.62
CA PHE A 37 2.42 3.90 6.70
C PHE A 37 0.92 3.97 6.97
N TYR A 38 0.47 3.68 8.20
CA TYR A 38 -0.95 3.74 8.52
C TYR A 38 -1.53 5.16 8.44
N SER A 39 -0.73 6.19 8.78
CA SER A 39 -1.14 7.59 8.63
C SER A 39 -1.43 7.95 7.17
N GLU A 40 -0.58 7.55 6.23
CA GLU A 40 -0.81 7.81 4.82
C GLU A 40 -1.91 6.92 4.24
N LEU A 41 -1.96 5.64 4.62
CA LEU A 41 -3.02 4.72 4.19
C LEU A 41 -4.41 5.26 4.57
N LYS A 42 -4.54 5.82 5.78
CA LYS A 42 -5.77 6.45 6.25
C LYS A 42 -6.14 7.71 5.43
N LYS A 43 -5.16 8.48 4.95
CA LYS A 43 -5.39 9.67 4.11
C LYS A 43 -5.95 9.33 2.72
N ILE A 44 -5.70 8.11 2.23
CA ILE A 44 -6.17 7.65 0.92
C ILE A 44 -7.24 6.57 1.03
N GLN A 45 -7.80 6.34 2.22
CA GLN A 45 -8.74 5.26 2.49
C GLN A 45 -10.00 5.34 1.59
N ASP A 46 -10.41 6.55 1.23
CA ASP A 46 -11.51 6.84 0.31
C ASP A 46 -11.21 6.44 -1.15
N ARG A 47 -9.93 6.26 -1.50
CA ARG A 47 -9.44 5.95 -2.86
C ARG A 47 -9.05 4.49 -3.06
N ILE A 48 -9.10 3.67 -2.01
CA ILE A 48 -8.68 2.26 -2.05
C ILE A 48 -9.84 1.32 -1.76
N ILE A 49 -9.73 0.09 -2.27
CA ILE A 49 -10.57 -1.04 -1.92
C ILE A 49 -9.73 -2.01 -1.10
N GLU A 50 -10.28 -2.48 0.02
CA GLU A 50 -9.70 -3.56 0.82
C GLU A 50 -10.57 -4.81 0.68
N GLU A 51 -10.03 -5.86 0.09
CA GLU A 51 -10.66 -7.17 -0.05
C GLU A 51 -10.09 -8.11 1.01
N LYS A 52 -10.95 -8.56 1.94
CA LYS A 52 -10.56 -9.52 2.97
C LYS A 52 -10.63 -10.94 2.40
N THR A 53 -9.50 -11.63 2.41
CA THR A 53 -9.37 -13.02 1.98
C THR A 53 -8.99 -13.91 3.17
N GLU A 54 -9.08 -15.23 3.00
CA GLU A 54 -8.63 -16.21 4.01
C GLU A 54 -7.13 -16.05 4.37
N LYS A 55 -6.33 -15.44 3.47
CA LYS A 55 -4.89 -15.23 3.63
C LYS A 55 -4.54 -13.81 4.12
N GLY A 56 -5.54 -12.99 4.45
CA GLY A 56 -5.39 -11.60 4.88
C GLY A 56 -6.02 -10.61 3.89
N SER A 57 -5.62 -9.34 3.97
CA SER A 57 -6.19 -8.27 3.16
C SER A 57 -5.40 -8.01 1.89
N LEU A 58 -6.11 -7.87 0.77
CA LEU A 58 -5.61 -7.32 -0.49
C LEU A 58 -6.11 -5.89 -0.67
N ILE A 59 -5.24 -5.03 -1.18
CA ILE A 59 -5.49 -3.60 -1.34
C ILE A 59 -5.24 -3.22 -2.80
N SER A 60 -6.19 -2.50 -3.38
CA SER A 60 -6.13 -1.94 -4.73
C SER A 60 -6.70 -0.53 -4.75
N LEU A 61 -6.47 0.22 -5.83
CA LEU A 61 -7.19 1.46 -6.08
C LEU A 61 -8.64 1.15 -6.47
N LYS A 62 -9.55 2.03 -6.08
CA LYS A 62 -10.93 2.05 -6.59
C LYS A 62 -10.99 2.30 -8.09
#